data_AF-A0A485C0X0-F1
#
_entry.id   AF-A0A485C0X0-F1
#
_cell.length_a   1.000
_cell.length_b   1.000
_cell.length_c   1.000
_cell.angle_alpha   90.00
_cell.angle_beta   90.00
_cell.angle_gamma   90.00
#
_symmetry.space_group_name_H-M   'P 1'
#
loop_
_entity.id
_entity.type
_entity.pdbx_description
1 polymer ?
#
loop_
_entity_poly.entity_id
_entity_poly.type
_entity_poly.pdbx_seq_one_letter_code
_entity_poly.pdbx_strand_id
1 'polypeptide(L)'
;MQATPSKGKARGTTQVFEAYSAFIGHPQQVALDTLLPAPEFGRITLHGALDQPTLKRLVHLVYDVRRDDAPLRKVAGVPGEFDKLRKNYQERREWSSLYVQCSDVQAATLLRQLGFNAVHHPIR
;
A
#
# COMPACT_ATOMS: atom_id res chain seq x y z
N MET A 1 -1.14 20.52 8.88
CA MET A 1 -1.28 19.12 8.44
C MET A 1 -0.22 18.88 7.37
N GLN A 2 0.89 18.22 7.70
CA GLN A 2 1.96 17.97 6.72
C GLN A 2 1.48 16.87 5.76
N ALA A 3 1.44 17.17 4.46
CA ALA A 3 1.07 16.21 3.44
C ALA A 3 2.13 15.10 3.44
N THR A 4 1.75 13.89 3.82
CA THR A 4 2.70 12.79 3.90
C THR A 4 2.86 12.18 2.50
N PRO A 5 4.08 11.91 2.02
CA PRO A 5 4.26 11.42 0.67
C PRO A 5 3.61 10.05 0.50
N SER A 6 2.87 9.84 -0.59
CA SER A 6 2.47 8.50 -1.01
C SER A 6 3.69 7.60 -1.20
N LYS A 7 3.57 6.30 -0.92
CA LYS A 7 4.67 5.31 -1.01
C LYS A 7 5.45 5.36 -2.32
N GLY A 8 4.78 5.54 -3.47
CA GLY A 8 5.45 5.69 -4.77
C GLY A 8 6.34 6.94 -4.88
N LYS A 9 5.93 8.07 -4.29
CA LYS A 9 6.75 9.30 -4.23
C LYS A 9 7.96 9.11 -3.33
N ALA A 10 7.75 8.51 -2.15
CA ALA A 10 8.84 8.18 -1.23
C ALA A 10 9.86 7.23 -1.90
N ARG A 11 9.38 6.22 -2.63
CA ARG A 11 10.24 5.25 -3.33
C ARG A 11 11.13 5.90 -4.39
N GLY A 12 10.62 6.88 -5.13
CA GLY A 12 11.44 7.65 -6.07
C GLY A 12 12.60 8.37 -5.38
N THR A 13 12.32 9.04 -4.26
CA THR A 13 13.37 9.69 -3.46
C THR A 13 14.36 8.68 -2.89
N THR A 14 13.89 7.55 -2.35
CA THR A 14 14.75 6.48 -1.83
C THR A 14 15.70 5.94 -2.90
N GLN A 15 15.21 5.64 -4.10
CA GLN A 15 16.05 5.10 -5.17
C GLN A 15 17.15 6.08 -5.61
N VAL A 16 16.82 7.37 -5.75
CA VAL A 16 17.80 8.39 -6.09
C VAL A 16 18.82 8.55 -4.96
N PHE A 17 18.37 8.54 -3.70
CA PHE A 17 19.25 8.60 -2.53
C PHE A 17 20.21 7.42 -2.47
N GLU A 18 19.71 6.19 -2.61
CA GLU A 18 20.52 4.97 -2.58
C GLU A 18 21.55 4.98 -3.72
N ALA A 19 21.14 5.33 -4.94
CA ALA A 19 22.04 5.43 -6.09
C ALA A 19 23.13 6.51 -5.89
N TYR A 20 22.75 7.68 -5.36
CA TYR A 20 23.70 8.75 -5.07
C TYR A 20 24.68 8.36 -3.95
N SER A 21 24.18 7.72 -2.89
CA SER A 21 25.00 7.25 -1.76
C SER A 21 26.06 6.25 -2.22
N ALA A 22 25.69 5.33 -3.11
CA ALA A 22 26.62 4.39 -3.73
C ALA A 22 27.64 5.12 -4.63
N PHE A 23 27.19 6.11 -5.42
CA PHE A 23 28.05 6.89 -6.30
C PHE A 23 29.16 7.64 -5.54
N ILE A 24 28.87 8.17 -4.35
CA ILE A 24 29.86 8.88 -3.52
C ILE A 24 30.68 7.96 -2.60
N GLY A 25 30.55 6.63 -2.73
CA GLY A 25 31.31 5.66 -1.94
C GLY A 25 30.78 5.40 -0.53
N HIS A 26 29.57 5.87 -0.21
CA HIS A 26 28.91 5.68 1.08
C HIS A 26 27.56 4.99 0.89
N PRO A 27 27.53 3.70 0.49
CA PRO A 27 26.26 3.02 0.21
C PRO A 27 25.39 2.98 1.46
N GLN A 28 24.19 3.55 1.35
CA GLN A 28 23.17 3.57 2.38
C GLN A 28 21.87 3.01 1.83
N GLN A 29 21.14 2.26 2.65
CA GLN A 29 19.81 1.75 2.35
C GLN A 29 18.81 2.33 3.33
N VAL A 30 17.62 2.70 2.83
CA VAL A 30 16.58 3.28 3.67
C VAL A 30 15.31 2.46 3.53
N ALA A 31 14.87 1.89 4.64
CA ALA A 31 13.63 1.13 4.68
C ALA A 31 12.43 2.08 4.55
N LEU A 32 11.63 1.90 3.50
CA LEU A 32 10.51 2.77 3.14
C LEU A 32 9.45 2.92 4.24
N ASP A 33 9.26 1.90 5.05
CA ASP A 33 8.35 1.90 6.19
C ASP A 33 8.77 2.88 7.31
N THR A 34 10.06 3.16 7.44
CA THR A 34 10.58 4.17 8.39
C THR A 34 10.27 5.61 7.99
N LEU A 35 9.95 5.85 6.71
CA LEU A 35 9.67 7.17 6.15
C LEU A 35 8.18 7.48 6.05
N LEU A 36 7.32 6.47 6.23
CA LEU A 36 5.88 6.59 6.04
C LEU A 36 5.17 6.61 7.40
N PRO A 37 4.08 7.39 7.54
CA PRO A 37 3.26 7.35 8.74
C PRO A 37 2.60 5.97 8.86
N ALA A 38 2.35 5.55 10.09
CA ALA A 38 1.69 4.28 10.37
C ALA A 38 0.34 4.21 9.63
N PRO A 39 0.00 3.09 8.96
CA PRO A 39 -1.29 2.92 8.33
C PRO A 39 -2.39 2.80 9.38
N GLU A 40 -3.60 3.25 9.05
CA GLU A 40 -4.80 3.08 9.89
C GLU A 40 -5.05 1.59 10.22
N PHE A 41 -4.83 0.72 9.23
CA PHE A 41 -4.86 -0.73 9.39
C PHE A 41 -3.46 -1.31 9.14
N GLY A 42 -2.71 -1.55 10.21
CA GLY A 42 -1.36 -2.12 10.13
C GLY A 42 -1.32 -3.65 10.16
N ARG A 43 -2.29 -4.31 10.79
CA ARG A 43 -2.28 -5.77 11.03
C ARG A 43 -3.68 -6.36 11.01
N ILE A 44 -3.81 -7.57 10.44
CA ILE A 44 -5.04 -8.38 10.46
C ILE A 44 -4.69 -9.88 10.55
N THR A 45 -5.59 -10.68 11.11
CA THR A 45 -5.53 -12.14 11.11
C THR A 45 -6.46 -12.73 10.04
N LEU A 46 -5.97 -13.72 9.30
CA LEU A 46 -6.73 -14.51 8.34
C LEU A 46 -6.78 -15.96 8.79
N HIS A 47 -7.98 -16.46 9.02
CA HIS A 47 -8.22 -17.86 9.38
C HIS A 47 -8.69 -18.65 8.15
N GLY A 48 -8.07 -19.81 7.93
CA GLY A 48 -8.41 -20.72 6.83
C GLY A 48 -7.75 -20.37 5.50
N ALA A 49 -8.18 -21.08 4.45
CA ALA A 49 -7.67 -20.93 3.10
C ALA A 49 -8.09 -19.59 2.47
N LEU A 50 -7.29 -19.11 1.53
CA LEU A 50 -7.61 -17.91 0.76
C LEU A 50 -8.53 -18.25 -0.43
N ASP A 51 -9.70 -17.61 -0.48
CA ASP A 51 -10.60 -17.64 -1.63
C ASP A 51 -10.78 -16.23 -2.24
N GLN A 52 -11.47 -16.16 -3.39
CA GLN A 52 -11.67 -14.90 -4.10
C GLN A 52 -12.48 -13.87 -3.29
N PRO A 53 -13.58 -14.22 -2.59
CA PRO A 53 -14.28 -13.29 -1.71
C PRO A 53 -13.40 -12.70 -0.59
N THR A 54 -12.57 -13.54 0.03
CA THR A 54 -11.65 -13.11 1.10
C THR A 54 -10.56 -12.21 0.56
N LEU A 55 -9.95 -12.58 -0.58
CA LEU A 55 -8.97 -11.74 -1.25
C LEU A 55 -9.56 -10.37 -1.60
N LYS A 56 -10.79 -10.31 -2.12
CA LYS A 56 -11.48 -9.05 -2.41
C LYS A 56 -11.62 -8.17 -1.17
N ARG A 57 -11.94 -8.74 -0.01
CA ARG A 57 -12.03 -8.00 1.26
C ARG A 57 -10.68 -7.42 1.65
N LEU A 58 -9.60 -8.20 1.56
CA LEU A 58 -8.24 -7.73 1.88
C LEU A 58 -7.78 -6.61 0.93
N VAL A 59 -8.00 -6.79 -0.38
CA VAL A 59 -7.64 -5.78 -1.40
C VAL A 59 -8.40 -4.48 -1.16
N HIS A 60 -9.72 -4.55 -0.94
CA HIS A 60 -10.56 -3.36 -0.72
C HIS A 60 -10.34 -2.70 0.63
N LEU A 61 -9.88 -3.45 1.65
CA LEU A 61 -9.47 -2.87 2.93
C LEU A 61 -8.28 -1.92 2.74
N VAL A 62 -7.31 -2.31 1.92
CA VAL A 62 -6.16 -1.46 1.58
C VAL A 62 -6.56 -0.34 0.64
N TYR A 63 -7.27 -0.66 -0.46
CA TYR A 63 -7.71 0.31 -1.43
C TYR A 63 -8.86 -0.21 -2.30
N ASP A 64 -9.97 0.54 -2.29
CA ASP A 64 -11.13 0.31 -3.14
C ASP A 64 -11.23 1.41 -4.20
N VAL A 65 -11.09 1.04 -5.47
CA VAL A 65 -11.09 1.98 -6.61
C VAL A 65 -12.37 2.79 -6.73
N ARG A 66 -13.48 2.30 -6.16
CA ARG A 66 -14.78 2.99 -6.19
C ARG A 66 -14.76 4.30 -5.40
N ARG A 67 -13.80 4.46 -4.47
CA ARG A 67 -13.58 5.71 -3.73
C ARG A 67 -13.17 6.87 -4.64
N ASP A 68 -12.49 6.59 -5.74
CA ASP A 68 -12.07 7.60 -6.72
C ASP A 68 -13.05 7.74 -7.87
N ASP A 69 -13.72 6.64 -8.25
CA ASP A 69 -14.76 6.64 -9.29
C ASP A 69 -15.92 7.57 -8.92
N ALA A 70 -16.40 7.53 -7.67
CA ALA A 70 -17.57 8.32 -7.27
C ALA A 70 -17.35 9.85 -7.35
N PRO A 71 -16.26 10.44 -6.81
CA PRO A 71 -15.95 11.86 -7.00
C PRO A 71 -15.77 12.24 -8.47
N LEU A 72 -15.10 11.39 -9.25
CA LEU A 72 -14.87 11.66 -10.68
C LEU A 72 -16.20 11.73 -11.45
N ARG A 73 -17.12 10.78 -11.22
CA ARG A 73 -18.46 10.79 -11.85
C ARG A 73 -19.27 12.02 -11.47
N LYS A 74 -19.13 12.53 -10.25
CA LYS A 74 -19.86 13.72 -9.77
C LYS A 74 -19.47 15.01 -10.49
N VAL A 75 -18.22 15.12 -10.91
CA VAL A 75 -17.67 16.32 -11.56
C VAL A 75 -17.38 16.13 -13.04
N ALA A 76 -17.87 15.03 -13.62
CA ALA A 76 -17.66 14.69 -15.02
C ALA A 76 -18.19 15.82 -15.92
N GLY A 77 -17.34 16.28 -16.85
CA GLY A 77 -17.68 17.37 -17.77
C GLY A 77 -17.49 18.79 -17.20
N VAL A 78 -17.10 18.94 -15.93
CA VAL A 78 -16.78 20.25 -15.34
C VAL A 78 -15.31 20.58 -15.60
N PRO A 79 -14.99 21.67 -16.34
CA PRO A 79 -13.61 22.04 -16.65
C PRO A 79 -12.77 22.28 -15.38
N GLY A 80 -11.55 21.73 -15.37
CA GLY A 80 -10.59 21.89 -14.27
C GLY A 80 -10.81 21.02 -13.03
N GLU A 81 -11.97 20.36 -12.89
CA GLU A 81 -12.22 19.49 -11.72
C GLU A 81 -11.38 18.21 -11.73
N PHE A 82 -11.05 17.68 -12.92
CA PHE A 82 -10.12 16.55 -13.05
C PHE A 82 -8.74 16.85 -12.43
N ASP A 83 -8.18 18.03 -12.71
CA ASP A 83 -6.89 18.43 -12.15
C ASP A 83 -6.96 18.71 -10.66
N LYS A 84 -8.08 19.27 -10.17
CA LYS A 84 -8.30 19.45 -8.73
C LYS A 84 -8.33 18.10 -7.98
N LEU A 85 -9.00 17.09 -8.53
CA LEU A 85 -9.01 15.74 -7.97
C LEU A 85 -7.59 15.14 -7.92
N ARG A 86 -6.80 15.32 -8.98
CA ARG A 86 -5.40 14.84 -9.00
C ARG A 86 -4.50 15.58 -8.02
N LYS A 87 -4.68 16.89 -7.88
CA LYS A 87 -3.87 17.73 -7.00
C LYS A 87 -4.15 17.44 -5.53
N ASN A 88 -5.41 17.20 -5.18
CA ASN A 88 -5.87 16.93 -3.81
C ASN A 88 -6.09 15.44 -3.55
N TYR A 89 -5.43 14.57 -4.31
CA TYR A 89 -5.62 13.13 -4.25
C TYR A 89 -5.26 12.60 -2.86
N GLN A 90 -6.18 11.83 -2.27
CA GLN A 90 -5.97 11.24 -0.94
C GLN A 90 -4.86 10.20 -0.98
N GLU A 91 -4.24 9.97 0.17
CA GLU A 91 -3.14 9.02 0.26
C GLU A 91 -3.60 7.58 -0.04
N ARG A 92 -2.99 6.99 -1.06
CA ARG A 92 -3.15 5.59 -1.42
C ARG A 92 -2.01 4.75 -0.85
N ARG A 93 -2.34 3.63 -0.22
CA ARG A 93 -1.39 2.63 0.28
C ARG A 93 -1.30 1.45 -0.68
N GLU A 94 -0.23 0.68 -0.53
CA GLU A 94 0.03 -0.56 -1.28
C GLU A 94 -0.27 -1.77 -0.38
N TRP A 95 -0.56 -2.93 -0.94
CA TRP A 95 -0.89 -4.15 -0.17
C TRP A 95 0.19 -4.54 0.84
N SER A 96 1.45 -4.22 0.56
CA SER A 96 2.59 -4.46 1.45
C SER A 96 2.53 -3.66 2.76
N SER A 97 1.68 -2.64 2.88
CA SER A 97 1.48 -1.92 4.15
C SER A 97 0.60 -2.68 5.15
N LEU A 98 -0.15 -3.68 4.70
CA LEU A 98 -1.01 -4.49 5.57
C LEU A 98 -0.28 -5.78 5.93
N TYR A 99 -0.02 -5.96 7.23
CA TYR A 99 0.53 -7.21 7.75
C TYR A 99 -0.57 -8.25 7.98
N VAL A 100 -0.51 -9.40 7.31
CA VAL A 100 -1.54 -10.44 7.35
C VAL A 100 -1.00 -11.70 8.02
N GLN A 101 -1.50 -12.02 9.21
CA GLN A 101 -1.18 -13.26 9.92
C GLN A 101 -2.13 -14.37 9.50
N CYS A 102 -1.63 -15.35 8.77
CA CYS A 102 -2.44 -16.44 8.24
C CYS A 102 -2.28 -17.69 9.10
N SER A 103 -3.39 -18.38 9.38
CA SER A 103 -3.37 -19.72 9.99
C SER A 103 -3.03 -20.83 9.00
N ASP A 104 -3.20 -20.56 7.70
CA ASP A 104 -2.90 -21.47 6.60
C ASP A 104 -1.63 -21.03 5.86
N VAL A 105 -0.74 -22.00 5.62
CA VAL A 105 0.57 -21.75 4.98
C VAL A 105 0.45 -21.42 3.49
N GLN A 106 -0.57 -21.97 2.81
CA GLN A 106 -0.79 -21.71 1.39
C GLN A 106 -1.34 -20.30 1.19
N ALA A 107 -2.28 -19.87 2.04
CA ALA A 107 -2.79 -18.51 2.08
C ALA A 107 -1.66 -17.49 2.31
N ALA A 108 -0.77 -17.72 3.29
CA ALA A 108 0.39 -16.85 3.52
C ALA A 108 1.30 -16.74 2.30
N THR A 109 1.55 -17.86 1.62
CA THR A 109 2.42 -17.92 0.45
C THR A 109 1.82 -17.18 -0.73
N LEU A 110 0.54 -17.42 -1.02
CA LEU A 110 -0.16 -16.77 -2.12
C LEU A 110 -0.27 -15.25 -1.90
N LEU A 111 -0.60 -14.80 -0.67
CA LEU A 111 -0.67 -13.38 -0.34
C LEU A 111 0.69 -12.67 -0.49
N ARG A 112 1.80 -13.32 -0.12
CA ARG A 112 3.15 -12.78 -0.37
C ARG A 112 3.44 -12.61 -1.86
N GLN A 113 3.10 -13.60 -2.68
CA GLN A 113 3.28 -13.52 -4.13
C GLN A 113 2.45 -12.39 -4.76
N LEU A 114 1.27 -12.11 -4.21
CA LEU A 114 0.43 -10.99 -4.63
C LEU A 114 0.98 -9.63 -4.16
N GLY A 115 1.88 -9.59 -3.17
CA GLY A 115 2.50 -8.35 -2.67
C GLY A 115 1.99 -7.86 -1.31
N PHE A 116 1.24 -8.67 -0.57
CA PHE A 116 0.95 -8.42 0.84
C PHE A 116 2.15 -8.78 1.73
N ASN A 117 2.24 -8.14 2.89
CA ASN A 117 3.17 -8.56 3.95
C ASN A 117 2.51 -9.68 4.77
N ALA A 118 2.53 -10.91 4.27
CA ALA A 118 1.85 -12.04 4.90
C ALA A 118 2.81 -13.05 5.54
N VAL A 119 2.45 -13.57 6.72
CA VAL A 119 3.21 -14.62 7.42
C VAL A 119 2.29 -15.74 7.88
N HIS A 120 2.83 -16.96 7.95
CA HIS A 120 2.14 -18.07 8.60
C HIS A 120 2.41 -18.01 10.10
N HIS A 121 1.34 -17.94 10.89
CA HIS A 121 1.40 -18.10 12.34
C HIS A 121 0.55 -19.32 12.71
N PRO A 122 1.16 -20.42 13.17
CA PRO A 122 0.40 -21.56 13.63
C PRO A 122 -0.41 -21.12 14.86
N ILE A 123 -1.72 -21.32 14.78
CA ILE A 123 -2.62 -21.07 15.92
C ILE A 123 -2.36 -22.20 16.93
N ARG A 124 -2.05 -21.82 18.16
CA ARG A 124 -2.00 -22.73 19.30
C ARG A 124 -3.40 -23.06 19.79
#